data_AF-A0A1V5MPH2-F1
#
_entry.id   AF-A0A1V5MPH2-F1
#
_cell.length_a   1.000
_cell.length_b   1.000
_cell.length_c   1.000
_cell.angle_alpha   90.00
_cell.angle_beta   90.00
_cell.angle_gamma   90.00
#
_symmetry.space_group_name_H-M   'P 1'
#
loop_
_entity.id
_entity.type
_entity.pdbx_description
1 polymer ?
#
loop_
_entity_poly.entity_id
_entity_poly.type
_entity_poly.pdbx_seq_one_letter_code
_entity_poly.pdbx_strand_id
1 'polypeptide(L)'
;MKQIGLDVPLFQSHGFGNIKYVEAGGEAANGTLFPCGRLLVADVLPDSHPQKSLLMAYKQDYETKYQENVSTFGGHAYDAILMLTEAIKKAGSADRDQVRDAMENLQGLVGTAGIFNLSAGDHNGLGMDAFEMLTVKEGKFAIYDNQ
;
A
#
# COMPACT_ATOMS: atom_id res chain seq x y z
N MET A 1 -3.91 -26.22 -2.58
CA MET A 1 -3.95 -26.42 -1.12
C MET A 1 -5.32 -26.92 -0.66
N LYS A 2 -6.38 -26.10 -0.70
CA LYS A 2 -7.72 -26.53 -0.27
C LYS A 2 -8.28 -27.73 -1.05
N GLN A 3 -8.09 -27.78 -2.37
CA GLN A 3 -8.51 -28.92 -3.21
C GLN A 3 -7.89 -30.28 -2.81
N ILE A 4 -6.68 -30.26 -2.23
CA ILE A 4 -5.99 -31.49 -1.79
C ILE A 4 -6.19 -31.74 -0.29
N GLY A 5 -7.13 -31.04 0.36
CA GLY A 5 -7.46 -31.22 1.77
C GLY A 5 -6.40 -30.70 2.76
N LEU A 6 -5.48 -29.85 2.32
CA LEU A 6 -4.49 -29.28 3.23
C LEU A 6 -5.09 -28.13 4.03
N ASP A 7 -5.24 -28.34 5.35
CA ASP A 7 -5.79 -27.37 6.29
C ASP A 7 -4.69 -26.75 7.16
N VAL A 8 -3.91 -25.85 6.55
CA VAL A 8 -2.85 -25.07 7.22
C VAL A 8 -2.97 -23.61 6.79
N PRO A 9 -2.45 -22.65 7.58
CA PRO A 9 -2.41 -21.25 7.17
C PRO A 9 -1.68 -21.06 5.84
N LEU A 10 -2.30 -20.31 4.92
CA LEU A 10 -1.68 -19.94 3.66
C LEU A 10 -1.17 -18.50 3.76
N PHE A 11 0.14 -18.34 3.61
CA PHE A 11 0.77 -17.02 3.53
C PHE A 11 1.04 -16.65 2.08
N GLN A 12 0.81 -15.39 1.75
CA GLN A 12 1.17 -14.77 0.48
C GLN A 12 2.03 -13.52 0.73
N SER A 13 2.63 -13.00 -0.33
CA SER A 13 3.33 -11.72 -0.29
C SER A 13 2.36 -10.54 -0.49
N HIS A 14 2.86 -9.31 -0.32
CA HIS A 14 2.12 -8.08 -0.65
C HIS A 14 1.63 -8.04 -2.11
N GLY A 15 2.24 -8.82 -3.03
CA GLY A 15 1.76 -8.99 -4.40
C GLY A 15 0.35 -9.60 -4.52
N PHE A 16 -0.20 -10.14 -3.43
CA PHE A 16 -1.59 -10.59 -3.36
C PHE A 16 -2.60 -9.43 -3.23
N GLY A 17 -2.13 -8.19 -3.04
CA GLY A 17 -2.93 -6.99 -2.78
C GLY A 17 -3.78 -6.46 -3.94
N ASN A 18 -4.41 -7.36 -4.70
CA ASN A 18 -5.42 -7.08 -5.71
C ASN A 18 -6.61 -8.02 -5.48
N ILE A 19 -7.81 -7.45 -5.31
CA ILE A 19 -9.02 -8.21 -4.98
C ILE A 19 -9.37 -9.29 -6.01
N LYS A 20 -8.88 -9.17 -7.25
CA LYS A 20 -9.04 -10.16 -8.31
C LYS A 20 -8.48 -11.54 -7.94
N TYR A 21 -7.44 -11.60 -7.10
CA TYR A 21 -6.95 -12.89 -6.59
C TYR A 21 -7.96 -13.58 -5.65
N VAL A 22 -8.66 -12.80 -4.82
CA VAL A 22 -9.70 -13.31 -3.93
C VAL A 22 -10.90 -13.78 -4.74
N GLU A 23 -11.34 -12.97 -5.72
CA GLU A 23 -12.43 -13.32 -6.62
C GLU A 23 -12.14 -14.63 -7.39
N ALA A 24 -10.92 -14.79 -7.91
CA ALA A 24 -10.51 -15.99 -8.63
C ALA A 24 -10.37 -17.22 -7.72
N GLY A 25 -9.91 -17.04 -6.48
CA GLY A 25 -9.78 -18.12 -5.50
C GLY A 25 -11.11 -18.54 -4.86
N GLY A 26 -12.13 -17.68 -4.89
CA GLY A 26 -13.42 -17.90 -4.26
C GLY A 26 -13.26 -18.24 -2.78
N GLU A 27 -14.02 -19.23 -2.31
CA GLU A 27 -13.97 -19.69 -0.91
C GLU A 27 -12.58 -20.14 -0.47
N ALA A 28 -11.76 -20.65 -1.39
CA ALA A 28 -10.42 -21.11 -1.07
C ALA A 28 -9.44 -19.98 -0.69
N ALA A 29 -9.79 -18.72 -1.00
CA ALA A 29 -8.99 -17.56 -0.63
C ALA A 29 -9.23 -17.11 0.83
N ASN A 30 -10.38 -17.43 1.43
CA ASN A 30 -10.70 -17.05 2.81
C ASN A 30 -9.64 -17.59 3.78
N GLY A 31 -9.17 -16.72 4.68
CA GLY A 31 -8.11 -17.02 5.65
C GLY A 31 -6.68 -16.92 5.10
N THR A 32 -6.48 -16.53 3.83
CA THR A 32 -5.14 -16.23 3.30
C THR A 32 -4.54 -15.02 4.03
N LEU A 33 -3.35 -15.16 4.59
CA LEU A 33 -2.62 -14.14 5.33
C LEU A 33 -1.54 -13.49 4.47
N PHE A 34 -1.40 -12.17 4.52
CA PHE A 34 -0.35 -11.49 3.76
C PHE A 34 -0.06 -10.09 4.34
N PRO A 35 1.21 -9.66 4.41
CA PRO A 35 1.53 -8.28 4.75
C PRO A 35 1.19 -7.37 3.56
N CYS A 36 0.52 -6.24 3.80
CA CYS A 36 0.25 -5.26 2.76
C CYS A 36 0.08 -3.84 3.33
N GLY A 37 0.23 -2.84 2.46
CA GLY A 37 -0.02 -1.45 2.80
C GLY A 37 -1.50 -1.20 3.10
N ARG A 38 -1.77 -0.13 3.84
CA ARG A 38 -3.11 0.16 4.40
C ARG A 38 -4.16 0.60 3.37
N LEU A 39 -3.78 0.84 2.11
CA LEU A 39 -4.70 1.28 1.05
C LEU A 39 -5.92 0.36 0.91
N LEU A 40 -5.73 -0.95 1.03
CA LEU A 40 -6.78 -1.95 0.84
C LEU A 40 -7.80 -2.00 2.00
N VAL A 41 -7.45 -1.38 3.12
CA VAL A 41 -8.25 -1.31 4.35
C VAL A 41 -8.39 0.13 4.85
N ALA A 42 -8.25 1.10 3.94
CA ALA A 42 -8.24 2.53 4.29
C ALA A 42 -9.49 2.94 5.07
N ASP A 43 -10.66 2.35 4.76
CA ASP A 43 -11.96 2.66 5.36
C ASP A 43 -12.01 2.39 6.87
N VAL A 44 -11.24 1.41 7.37
CA VAL A 44 -11.27 1.01 8.80
C VAL A 44 -10.16 1.63 9.64
N LEU A 45 -9.25 2.39 9.02
CA LEU A 45 -8.23 3.13 9.78
C LEU A 45 -8.90 4.22 10.67
N PRO A 46 -8.34 4.52 11.85
CA PRO A 46 -8.75 5.67 12.64
C PRO A 46 -8.65 6.98 11.86
N ASP A 47 -9.55 7.92 12.11
CA ASP A 47 -9.52 9.25 11.44
C ASP A 47 -8.25 10.04 11.77
N SER A 48 -7.63 9.77 12.92
CA SER A 48 -6.36 10.35 13.33
C SER A 48 -5.13 9.73 12.64
N HIS A 49 -5.31 8.65 11.87
CA HIS A 49 -4.18 8.00 11.22
C HIS A 49 -3.62 8.90 10.10
N PRO A 50 -2.30 9.18 10.08
CA PRO A 50 -1.69 10.17 9.17
C PRO A 50 -1.93 9.87 7.68
N GLN A 51 -2.02 8.58 7.31
CA GLN A 51 -2.29 8.18 5.93
C GLN A 51 -3.78 8.24 5.54
N LYS A 52 -4.74 8.29 6.49
CA LYS A 52 -6.18 8.09 6.22
C LYS A 52 -6.70 8.99 5.10
N SER A 53 -6.49 10.30 5.22
CA SER A 53 -7.03 11.27 4.27
C SER A 53 -6.48 11.06 2.86
N LEU A 54 -5.16 10.81 2.72
CA LEU A 54 -4.53 10.55 1.42
C LEU A 54 -5.05 9.25 0.80
N LEU A 55 -5.13 8.17 1.58
CA LEU A 55 -5.59 6.87 1.10
C LEU A 55 -7.04 6.92 0.63
N MET A 56 -7.92 7.57 1.40
CA MET A 56 -9.33 7.72 1.03
C MET A 56 -9.49 8.59 -0.22
N ALA A 57 -8.71 9.67 -0.36
CA ALA A 57 -8.73 10.51 -1.55
C ALA A 57 -8.26 9.75 -2.80
N TYR A 58 -7.11 9.07 -2.73
CA TYR A 58 -6.60 8.25 -3.82
C TYR A 58 -7.60 7.16 -4.22
N LYS A 59 -8.17 6.46 -3.23
CA LYS A 59 -9.17 5.42 -3.45
C LYS A 59 -10.38 5.99 -4.18
N GLN A 60 -10.96 7.07 -3.68
CA GLN A 60 -12.13 7.68 -4.29
C GLN A 60 -11.87 8.13 -5.73
N ASP A 61 -10.74 8.80 -5.98
CA ASP A 61 -10.38 9.28 -7.32
C ASP A 61 -10.18 8.12 -8.31
N TYR A 62 -9.48 7.07 -7.88
CA TYR A 62 -9.23 5.89 -8.71
C TYR A 62 -10.52 5.15 -9.03
N GLU A 63 -11.30 4.80 -8.01
CA GLU A 63 -12.52 3.98 -8.17
C GLU A 63 -13.60 4.75 -8.97
N THR A 64 -13.70 6.08 -8.78
CA THR A 64 -14.60 6.93 -9.57
C THR A 64 -14.18 6.99 -11.03
N LYS A 65 -12.89 7.11 -11.32
CA LYS A 65 -12.41 7.25 -12.70
C LYS A 65 -12.42 5.93 -13.48
N TYR A 66 -11.98 4.85 -12.84
CA TYR A 66 -11.75 3.57 -13.49
C TYR A 66 -12.88 2.56 -13.28
N GLN A 67 -13.83 2.84 -12.39
CA GLN A 67 -14.98 1.98 -12.12
C GLN A 67 -14.57 0.56 -11.67
N GLU A 68 -13.45 0.48 -10.94
CA GLU A 68 -12.92 -0.75 -10.36
C GLU A 68 -12.29 -0.43 -9.00
N ASN A 69 -12.19 -1.44 -8.11
CA ASN A 69 -11.57 -1.27 -6.80
C ASN A 69 -10.08 -0.97 -6.92
N VAL A 70 -9.55 -0.18 -5.99
CA VAL A 70 -8.09 -0.03 -5.87
C VAL A 70 -7.38 -1.36 -5.61
N SER A 71 -6.14 -1.42 -6.09
CA SER A 71 -5.15 -2.42 -5.68
C SER A 71 -3.91 -1.71 -5.15
N THR A 72 -3.03 -2.45 -4.45
CA THR A 72 -1.76 -1.89 -3.97
C THR A 72 -0.90 -1.33 -5.12
N PHE A 73 -1.05 -1.88 -6.33
CA PHE A 73 -0.17 -1.61 -7.46
C PHE A 73 -0.30 -0.18 -8.00
N GLY A 74 -1.52 0.34 -8.05
CA GLY A 74 -1.74 1.73 -8.49
C GLY A 74 -1.09 2.74 -7.54
N GLY A 75 -1.07 2.42 -6.23
CA GLY A 75 -0.44 3.25 -5.21
C GLY A 75 1.06 3.41 -5.40
N HIS A 76 1.77 2.38 -5.89
CA HIS A 76 3.21 2.46 -6.14
C HIS A 76 3.58 3.51 -7.19
N ALA A 77 2.81 3.59 -8.28
CA ALA A 77 3.03 4.61 -9.31
C ALA A 77 2.69 6.02 -8.78
N TYR A 78 1.62 6.14 -7.98
CA TYR A 78 1.27 7.39 -7.33
C TYR A 78 2.40 7.89 -6.42
N ASP A 79 2.91 7.02 -5.55
CA ASP A 79 3.98 7.37 -4.60
C ASP A 79 5.28 7.77 -5.32
N ALA A 80 5.63 7.12 -6.42
CA ALA A 80 6.79 7.48 -7.22
C ALA A 80 6.69 8.91 -7.79
N ILE A 81 5.51 9.29 -8.31
CA ILE A 81 5.27 10.64 -8.82
C ILE A 81 5.19 11.65 -7.68
N LEU A 82 4.54 11.31 -6.56
CA LEU A 82 4.51 12.15 -5.36
C LEU A 82 5.94 12.48 -4.91
N MET A 83 6.78 11.46 -4.73
CA MET A 83 8.17 11.62 -4.31
C MET A 83 8.98 12.48 -5.29
N LEU A 84 8.84 12.25 -6.60
CA LEU A 84 9.50 13.06 -7.62
C LEU A 84 9.06 14.52 -7.57
N THR A 85 7.75 14.77 -7.47
CA THR A 85 7.23 16.14 -7.45
C THR A 85 7.66 16.90 -6.20
N GLU A 86 7.67 16.24 -5.03
CA GLU A 86 8.17 16.84 -3.79
C GLU A 86 9.67 17.11 -3.83
N ALA A 87 10.46 16.21 -4.44
CA ALA A 87 11.89 16.43 -4.65
C ALA A 87 12.16 17.64 -5.57
N ILE A 88 11.43 17.78 -6.67
CA ILE A 88 11.53 18.94 -7.58
C ILE A 88 11.19 20.24 -6.85
N LYS A 89 10.10 20.25 -6.06
CA LYS A 89 9.72 21.42 -5.25
C LYS A 89 10.81 21.77 -4.24
N LYS A 90 11.37 20.77 -3.55
CA LYS A 90 12.44 20.95 -2.56
C LYS A 90 13.75 21.43 -3.17
N ALA A 91 14.10 20.95 -4.37
CA ALA A 91 15.27 21.41 -5.10
C ALA A 91 15.11 22.83 -5.68
N GLY A 92 13.86 23.27 -5.94
CA GLY A 92 13.59 24.51 -6.66
C GLY A 92 14.05 24.46 -8.13
N SER A 93 14.25 23.26 -8.67
CA SER A 93 14.85 23.00 -9.98
C SER A 93 14.37 21.65 -10.51
N ALA A 94 14.36 21.51 -11.84
CA ALA A 94 14.16 20.22 -12.53
C ALA A 94 15.50 19.58 -12.97
N ASP A 95 16.63 20.15 -12.57
CA ASP A 95 17.95 19.55 -12.80
C ASP A 95 18.05 18.18 -12.11
N ARG A 96 18.49 17.17 -12.86
CA ARG A 96 18.49 15.77 -12.41
C ARG A 96 19.28 15.57 -11.12
N ASP A 97 20.46 16.16 -11.02
CA ASP A 97 21.38 15.88 -9.91
C ASP A 97 20.87 16.58 -8.64
N GLN A 98 20.35 17.81 -8.77
CA GLN A 98 19.68 18.52 -7.67
C GLN A 98 18.41 17.82 -7.18
N VAL A 99 17.60 17.27 -8.09
CA VAL A 99 16.37 16.54 -7.73
C VAL A 99 16.72 15.23 -7.01
N ARG A 100 17.74 14.50 -7.47
CA ARG A 100 18.23 13.29 -6.78
C ARG A 100 18.65 13.62 -5.35
N ASP A 101 19.48 14.66 -5.18
CA ASP A 101 19.94 15.08 -3.85
C ASP A 101 18.77 15.50 -2.95
N ALA A 102 17.78 16.22 -3.49
CA ALA A 102 16.59 16.62 -2.73
C ALA A 102 15.72 15.41 -2.32
N MET A 103 15.54 14.45 -3.23
CA MET A 103 14.75 13.23 -3.01
C MET A 103 15.30 12.41 -1.85
N GLU A 104 16.62 12.24 -1.81
CA GLU A 104 17.35 11.50 -0.77
C GLU A 104 17.19 12.14 0.62
N ASN A 105 16.68 13.37 0.71
CA ASN A 105 16.45 14.10 1.94
C ASN A 105 14.95 14.29 2.26
N LEU A 106 14.04 13.57 1.60
CA LEU A 106 12.61 13.61 1.92
C LEU A 106 12.33 12.85 3.22
N GLN A 107 11.62 13.49 4.14
CA GLN A 107 11.33 12.97 5.48
C GLN A 107 9.85 13.24 5.80
N GLY A 108 9.17 12.29 6.44
CA GLY A 108 7.77 12.41 6.81
C GLY A 108 6.81 12.51 5.61
N LEU A 109 7.21 12.06 4.42
CA LEU A 109 6.37 12.15 3.23
C LEU A 109 5.27 11.08 3.28
N VAL A 110 4.04 11.49 3.59
CA VAL A 110 2.89 10.59 3.61
C VAL A 110 2.54 10.14 2.20
N GLY A 111 2.56 8.84 1.94
CA GLY A 111 2.13 8.21 0.69
C GLY A 111 1.19 7.03 0.91
N THR A 112 0.89 6.31 -0.16
CA THR A 112 -0.02 5.16 -0.14
C THR A 112 0.60 3.93 0.52
N ALA A 113 1.89 3.70 0.29
CA ALA A 113 2.62 2.57 0.83
C ALA A 113 3.04 2.75 2.30
N GLY A 114 3.09 3.99 2.80
CA GLY A 114 3.55 4.32 4.15
C GLY A 114 3.93 5.79 4.28
N ILE A 115 4.72 6.11 5.31
CA ILE A 115 5.34 7.43 5.46
C ILE A 115 6.82 7.29 5.12
N PHE A 116 7.24 7.92 4.03
CA PHE A 116 8.61 7.80 3.50
C PHE A 116 9.59 8.71 4.27
N ASN A 117 10.70 8.11 4.69
CA ASN A 117 11.84 8.76 5.33
C ASN A 117 13.13 8.30 4.65
N LEU A 118 13.48 8.96 3.54
CA LEU A 118 14.61 8.61 2.68
C LEU A 118 15.93 9.16 3.21
N SER A 119 17.02 8.45 2.95
CA SER A 119 18.37 8.89 3.28
C SER A 119 19.38 8.32 2.30
N ALA A 120 20.63 8.80 2.34
CA ALA A 120 21.74 8.24 1.56
C ALA A 120 21.99 6.74 1.82
N GLY A 121 21.60 6.25 3.01
CA GLY A 121 21.73 4.85 3.39
C GLY A 121 20.47 4.01 3.17
N ASP A 122 19.34 4.63 2.86
CA ASP A 122 18.05 3.97 2.69
C ASP A 122 17.19 4.70 1.65
N HIS A 123 17.14 4.11 0.46
CA HIS A 123 16.35 4.62 -0.68
C HIS A 123 14.94 4.02 -0.73
N ASN A 124 14.56 3.19 0.24
CA ASN A 124 13.19 2.71 0.39
C ASN A 124 12.43 3.64 1.34
N GLY A 125 13.00 3.92 2.51
CA GLY A 125 12.47 4.88 3.48
C GLY A 125 11.17 4.44 4.18
N LEU A 126 10.78 3.16 4.09
CA LEU A 126 9.64 2.59 4.81
C LEU A 126 10.11 1.59 5.87
N GLY A 127 9.51 1.68 7.06
CA GLY A 127 9.73 0.73 8.15
C GLY A 127 8.73 -0.41 8.17
N MET A 128 8.85 -1.28 9.19
CA MET A 128 7.87 -2.35 9.43
C MET A 128 6.45 -1.83 9.70
N ASP A 129 6.35 -0.60 10.20
CA ASP A 129 5.12 0.12 10.46
C ASP A 129 4.39 0.55 9.17
N ALA A 130 4.99 0.40 7.98
CA ALA A 130 4.33 0.68 6.71
C ALA A 130 3.25 -0.37 6.34
N PHE A 131 3.29 -1.54 6.97
CA PHE A 131 2.42 -2.67 6.66
C PHE A 131 1.46 -3.00 7.80
N GLU A 132 0.33 -3.60 7.43
CA GLU A 132 -0.51 -4.39 8.32
C GLU A 132 -0.45 -5.86 7.88
N MET A 133 -0.65 -6.78 8.82
CA MET A 133 -1.02 -8.14 8.43
C MET A 133 -2.49 -8.14 8.02
N LEU A 134 -2.78 -8.53 6.79
CA LEU A 134 -4.13 -8.64 6.26
C LEU A 134 -4.54 -10.10 6.12
N THR A 135 -5.85 -10.30 6.12
CA THR A 135 -6.51 -11.58 5.81
C THR A 135 -7.63 -11.38 4.80
N VAL A 136 -8.12 -12.49 4.25
CA VAL A 136 -9.37 -12.52 3.48
C VAL A 136 -10.49 -13.02 4.38
N LYS A 137 -11.50 -12.19 4.60
CA LYS A 137 -12.72 -12.52 5.35
C LYS A 137 -13.93 -12.27 4.48
N GLU A 138 -14.72 -13.30 4.22
CA GLU A 138 -15.95 -13.22 3.41
C GLU A 138 -15.70 -12.59 2.04
N GLY A 139 -14.60 -12.99 1.40
CA GLY A 139 -14.20 -12.47 0.08
C GLY A 139 -13.70 -11.02 0.07
N LYS A 140 -13.44 -10.42 1.24
CA LYS A 140 -12.93 -9.05 1.37
C LYS A 140 -11.60 -9.04 2.13
N PHE A 141 -10.75 -8.06 1.83
CA PHE A 141 -9.57 -7.80 2.65
C PHE A 141 -9.99 -7.20 4.00
N ALA A 142 -9.35 -7.66 5.07
CA ALA A 142 -9.52 -7.17 6.42
C ALA A 142 -8.18 -7.18 7.15
N ILE A 143 -8.03 -6.33 8.16
CA ILE A 143 -6.88 -6.42 9.08
C ILE A 143 -6.98 -7.75 9.83
N TYR A 144 -5.88 -8.48 9.90
CA TYR A 144 -5.78 -9.69 10.68
C TYR A 144 -5.62 -9.31 12.15
N ASP A 145 -6.65 -9.55 12.95
CA ASP A 145 -6.58 -9.47 14.41
C ASP A 145 -6.47 -10.90 14.96
N ASN A 146 -5.55 -11.10 15.90
CA ASN A 146 -5.15 -12.41 16.40
C ASN A 146 -6.01 -12.87 17.59
N GLN A 147 -7.25 -12.35 17.69
CA GLN A 147 -8.17 -12.57 18.80
C GLN A 147 -9.25 -13.61 18.49
#